data_AF-A0A1Y2AWN1-F1
#
_entry.id   AF-A0A1Y2AWN1-F1
#
_cell.length_a   1.000
_cell.length_b   1.000
_cell.length_c   1.000
_cell.angle_alpha   90.00
_cell.angle_beta   90.00
_cell.angle_gamma   90.00
#
_symmetry.space_group_name_H-M   'P 1'
#
loop_
_entity.id
_entity.type
_entity.pdbx_description
1 polymer ?
#
loop_
_entity_poly.entity_id
_entity_poly.type
_entity_poly.pdbx_seq_one_letter_code
_entity_poly.pdbx_strand_id
1 'polypeptide(L)'
;MSSIPTFNFTERQPSSEEKALIEDVLNLYQLNPITAAYARYSENATFHDPIGLAEGLESVKAQFNGMPKIFSSSITKGYKVLDNPEVKPPSIQFSLSQLYKLKLPPTEKLVNSLITLHVDPSSNLIVK
;
A
#
# COMPACT_ATOMS: atom_id res chain seq x y z
N MET A 1 -1.21 0.95 23.55
CA MET A 1 -0.67 0.83 22.18
C MET A 1 -1.68 0.03 21.37
N SER A 2 -2.26 0.60 20.31
CA SER A 2 -3.18 -0.16 19.45
C SER A 2 -2.35 -1.17 18.66
N SER A 3 -2.65 -2.46 18.81
CA SER A 3 -1.97 -3.52 18.05
C SER A 3 -2.42 -3.46 16.59
N ILE A 4 -1.46 -3.53 15.67
CA ILE A 4 -1.76 -3.65 14.24
C ILE A 4 -2.45 -5.01 14.02
N PRO A 5 -3.67 -5.05 13.46
CA PRO A 5 -4.40 -6.30 13.27
C PRO A 5 -3.70 -7.18 12.24
N THR A 6 -3.83 -8.50 12.39
CA THR A 6 -3.31 -9.48 11.41
C THR A 6 -4.41 -10.10 10.54
N PHE A 7 -5.67 -9.71 10.74
CA PHE A 7 -6.82 -10.21 9.97
C PHE A 7 -6.91 -11.75 9.93
N ASN A 8 -6.62 -12.40 11.06
CA ASN A 8 -6.59 -13.86 11.24
C ASN A 8 -5.45 -14.59 10.50
N PHE A 9 -4.47 -13.87 9.96
CA PHE A 9 -3.22 -14.47 9.46
C PHE A 9 -2.13 -14.49 10.52
N THR A 10 -1.16 -15.37 10.34
CA THR A 10 0.09 -15.39 11.12
C THR A 10 1.05 -14.35 10.57
N GLU A 11 1.84 -13.71 11.44
CA GLU A 11 2.89 -12.77 11.02
C GLU A 11 4.16 -13.54 10.61
N ARG A 12 4.81 -13.09 9.54
CA ARG A 12 6.13 -13.59 9.10
C ARG A 12 7.10 -12.44 8.86
N GLN A 13 8.38 -12.77 8.76
CA GLN A 13 9.39 -11.79 8.34
C GLN A 13 9.40 -11.64 6.81
N PRO A 14 9.49 -10.42 6.27
CA PRO A 14 9.75 -10.21 4.86
C PRO A 14 11.20 -10.53 4.50
N SER A 15 11.42 -10.92 3.25
CA SER A 15 12.73 -10.82 2.61
C SER A 15 13.15 -9.36 2.40
N SER A 16 14.42 -9.14 2.05
CA SER A 16 14.93 -7.79 1.76
C SER A 16 14.22 -7.13 0.57
N GLU A 17 13.90 -7.89 -0.48
CA GLU A 17 13.20 -7.35 -1.66
C GLU A 17 11.75 -6.98 -1.33
N GLU A 18 11.05 -7.86 -0.60
CA GLU A 18 9.69 -7.58 -0.12
C GLU A 18 9.64 -6.32 0.76
N LYS A 19 10.66 -6.14 1.62
CA LYS A 19 10.77 -4.96 2.47
C LYS A 19 10.95 -3.69 1.64
N ALA A 20 11.86 -3.71 0.65
CA ALA A 20 12.09 -2.57 -0.23
C ALA A 20 10.83 -2.22 -1.05
N LEU A 21 10.11 -3.23 -1.56
CA LEU A 21 8.85 -3.05 -2.25
C LEU A 21 7.79 -2.39 -1.37
N ILE A 22 7.64 -2.86 -0.12
CA ILE A 22 6.71 -2.29 0.85
C ILE A 22 7.08 -0.83 1.14
N GLU A 23 8.36 -0.53 1.39
CA GLU A 23 8.82 0.82 1.71
C GLU A 23 8.52 1.81 0.56
N ASP A 24 8.72 1.40 -0.69
CA ASP A 24 8.37 2.19 -1.86
C ASP A 24 6.85 2.47 -1.94
N VAL A 25 6.01 1.45 -1.72
CA VAL A 25 4.55 1.62 -1.69
C VAL A 25 4.12 2.52 -0.51
N LEU A 26 4.74 2.39 0.65
CA LEU A 26 4.42 3.21 1.82
C LEU A 26 4.75 4.69 1.61
N ASN A 27 5.72 5.05 0.76
CA ASN A 27 5.93 6.46 0.38
C ASN A 27 4.65 7.06 -0.24
N LEU A 28 3.95 6.33 -1.11
CA LEU A 28 2.71 6.77 -1.71
C LEU A 28 1.62 7.00 -0.65
N TYR A 29 1.43 6.04 0.27
CA TYR A 29 0.47 6.14 1.36
C TYR A 29 0.76 7.29 2.33
N GLN A 30 2.02 7.70 2.46
CA GLN A 30 2.47 8.81 3.30
C GLN A 30 2.42 10.18 2.60
N LEU A 31 1.65 10.31 1.51
CA LEU A 31 1.51 11.54 0.73
C LEU A 31 2.83 12.00 0.09
N ASN A 32 3.77 11.07 -0.14
CA ASN A 32 5.05 11.33 -0.77
C ASN A 32 5.12 10.62 -2.14
N PRO A 33 4.37 11.11 -3.15
CA PRO A 33 4.41 10.53 -4.49
C PRO A 33 5.77 10.81 -5.14
N ILE A 34 6.61 9.78 -5.23
CA ILE A 34 7.94 9.85 -5.85
C ILE A 34 8.02 8.90 -7.03
N THR A 35 8.84 9.26 -8.03
CA THR A 35 9.01 8.47 -9.27
C THR A 35 9.41 7.02 -8.98
N ALA A 36 10.28 6.78 -7.99
CA ALA A 36 10.73 5.45 -7.62
C ALA A 36 9.60 4.52 -7.17
N ALA A 37 8.61 5.07 -6.44
CA ALA A 37 7.46 4.29 -5.99
C ALA A 37 6.54 3.91 -7.14
N TYR A 38 6.34 4.80 -8.11
CA TYR A 38 5.58 4.49 -9.32
C TYR A 38 6.29 3.53 -10.26
N ALA A 39 7.63 3.54 -10.27
CA ALA A 39 8.43 2.59 -11.06
C ALA A 39 8.28 1.14 -10.60
N ARG A 40 7.68 0.88 -9.43
CA ARG A 40 7.32 -0.46 -8.97
C ARG A 40 6.07 -1.02 -9.64
N TYR A 41 5.28 -0.21 -10.34
CA TYR A 41 4.03 -0.64 -10.96
C TYR A 41 4.21 -0.88 -12.47
N SER A 42 3.55 -1.92 -12.98
CA SER A 42 3.39 -2.15 -14.41
C SER A 42 2.58 -1.04 -15.06
N GLU A 43 2.79 -0.78 -16.35
CA GLU A 43 2.01 0.20 -17.13
C GLU A 43 0.50 -0.12 -17.10
N ASN A 44 0.16 -1.41 -17.04
CA ASN A 44 -1.21 -1.91 -17.00
C ASN A 44 -1.66 -2.31 -15.59
N ALA A 45 -0.95 -1.87 -14.54
CA ALA A 45 -1.29 -2.22 -13.17
C ALA A 45 -2.70 -1.72 -12.81
N THR A 46 -3.42 -2.51 -12.03
CA THR A 46 -4.67 -2.07 -11.40
C THR A 46 -4.43 -1.76 -9.92
N PHE A 47 -5.24 -0.88 -9.36
CA PHE A 47 -5.27 -0.62 -7.92
C PHE A 47 -6.72 -0.63 -7.46
N HIS A 48 -7.01 -1.54 -6.53
CA HIS A 48 -8.34 -1.72 -5.98
C HIS A 48 -8.35 -1.23 -4.53
N ASP A 49 -9.21 -0.26 -4.24
CA ASP A 49 -9.53 0.13 -2.87
C ASP A 49 -11.04 -0.03 -2.61
N PRO A 50 -11.53 0.15 -1.37
CA PRO A 50 -12.95 -0.01 -1.06
C PRO A 50 -13.90 0.96 -1.79
N ILE A 51 -13.38 1.99 -2.44
CA ILE A 51 -14.14 3.10 -3.02
C ILE A 51 -14.03 3.10 -4.55
N GLY A 52 -12.97 2.52 -5.12
CA GLY A 52 -12.78 2.51 -6.57
C GLY A 52 -11.74 1.53 -7.09
N LEU A 53 -11.70 1.50 -8.41
CA LEU A 53 -10.76 0.75 -9.23
C LEU A 53 -10.03 1.74 -10.13
N ALA A 54 -8.71 1.82 -10.00
CA ALA A 54 -7.85 2.53 -10.92
C ALA A 54 -7.19 1.51 -11.88
N GLU A 55 -7.35 1.71 -13.18
CA GLU A 55 -6.79 0.83 -14.21
C GLU A 55 -5.71 1.58 -14.99
N GLY A 56 -4.52 0.98 -15.07
CA GLY A 56 -3.34 1.56 -15.68
C GLY A 56 -2.57 2.50 -14.76
N LEU A 57 -1.25 2.58 -14.99
CA LEU A 57 -0.31 3.33 -14.16
C LEU A 57 -0.69 4.81 -13.98
N GLU A 58 -1.22 5.45 -15.02
CA GLU A 58 -1.63 6.86 -14.93
C GLU A 58 -2.83 7.05 -13.98
N SER A 59 -3.78 6.11 -13.95
CA SER A 59 -4.89 6.13 -13.00
C SER A 59 -4.41 5.87 -11.57
N VAL A 60 -3.47 4.93 -11.39
CA VAL A 60 -2.84 4.66 -10.08
C VAL A 60 -2.11 5.91 -9.57
N LYS A 61 -1.33 6.57 -10.44
CA LYS A 61 -0.68 7.85 -10.12
C LYS A 61 -1.69 8.91 -9.73
N ALA A 62 -2.78 9.06 -10.49
CA ALA A 62 -3.82 10.05 -10.22
C ALA A 62 -4.45 9.86 -8.83
N GLN A 63 -4.71 8.60 -8.42
CA GLN A 63 -5.24 8.27 -7.10
C GLN A 63 -4.30 8.78 -5.98
N PHE A 64 -3.02 8.40 -6.02
CA PHE A 64 -2.05 8.80 -4.99
C PHE A 64 -1.70 10.30 -5.04
N ASN A 65 -1.60 10.90 -6.23
CA ASN A 65 -1.38 12.34 -6.40
C ASN A 65 -2.58 13.18 -5.94
N GLY A 66 -3.78 12.59 -5.87
CA GLY A 66 -4.98 13.21 -5.31
C GLY A 66 -4.96 13.26 -3.78
N MET A 67 -4.31 12.31 -3.11
CA MET A 67 -4.32 12.20 -1.65
C MET A 67 -3.82 13.47 -0.94
N PRO A 68 -2.71 14.13 -1.34
CA PRO A 68 -2.26 15.39 -0.73
C PRO A 68 -3.26 16.55 -0.85
N LYS A 69 -4.26 16.47 -1.74
CA LYS A 69 -5.34 17.47 -1.83
C LYS A 69 -6.38 17.28 -0.73
N ILE A 70 -6.62 16.04 -0.31
CA ILE A 70 -7.65 15.65 0.67
C ILE A 70 -7.08 15.64 2.10
N PHE A 71 -5.87 15.11 2.26
CA PHE A 71 -5.24 14.90 3.56
C PHE A 71 -4.15 15.95 3.83
N SER A 72 -4.08 16.44 5.06
CA SER A 72 -3.00 17.30 5.56
C SER A 72 -1.79 16.49 6.02
N SER A 73 -2.00 15.27 6.50
CA SER A 73 -0.95 14.31 6.82
C SER A 73 -1.47 12.87 6.71
N SER A 74 -0.54 11.94 6.52
CA SER A 74 -0.79 10.50 6.54
C SER A 74 0.43 9.83 7.16
N ILE A 75 0.26 9.22 8.34
CA ILE A 75 1.37 8.63 9.10
C ILE A 75 1.18 7.13 9.21
N THR A 76 2.18 6.37 8.76
CA THR A 76 2.20 4.92 8.99
C THR A 76 2.47 4.65 10.46
N LYS A 77 1.52 3.99 11.13
CA LYS A 77 1.67 3.53 12.52
C LYS A 77 2.37 2.17 12.61
N GLY A 78 2.34 1.43 11.51
CA GLY A 78 3.17 0.25 11.28
C GLY A 78 2.48 -0.72 10.32
N TYR A 79 3.21 -1.76 9.95
CA TYR A 79 2.71 -2.84 9.12
C TYR A 79 3.21 -4.20 9.64
N LYS A 80 2.52 -5.27 9.25
CA LYS A 80 2.94 -6.66 9.53
C LYS A 80 2.82 -7.48 8.26
N VAL A 81 3.89 -8.17 7.87
CA VAL A 81 3.85 -9.08 6.73
C VAL A 81 3.18 -10.38 7.16
N LEU A 82 2.23 -10.84 6.36
CA LEU A 82 1.34 -11.93 6.72
C LEU A 82 1.71 -13.19 5.94
N ASP A 83 1.62 -14.33 6.63
CA ASP A 83 1.71 -15.64 6.03
C ASP A 83 0.32 -16.06 5.57
N ASN A 84 0.03 -15.76 4.30
CA ASN A 84 -1.16 -16.21 3.60
C ASN A 84 -0.75 -17.27 2.57
N PRO A 85 -1.19 -18.53 2.69
CA PRO A 85 -0.80 -19.59 1.77
C PRO A 85 -1.25 -19.35 0.33
N GLU A 86 -2.23 -18.49 0.07
CA GLU A 86 -2.72 -18.14 -1.27
C GLU A 86 -1.87 -17.05 -1.95
N VAL A 87 -1.04 -16.32 -1.20
CA VAL A 87 -0.18 -15.26 -1.73
C VAL A 87 1.27 -15.75 -1.73
N LYS A 88 1.77 -16.10 -2.91
CA LYS A 88 3.13 -16.64 -3.08
C LYS A 88 4.12 -15.58 -3.55
N PRO A 89 5.39 -15.62 -3.10
CA PRO A 89 6.43 -14.77 -3.65
C PRO A 89 6.50 -14.87 -5.18
N PRO A 90 6.76 -13.74 -5.88
CA PRO A 90 7.14 -12.43 -5.33
C PRO A 90 5.96 -11.59 -4.84
N SER A 91 4.72 -12.08 -4.92
CA SER A 91 3.57 -11.38 -4.35
C SER A 91 3.60 -11.40 -2.83
N ILE A 92 3.09 -10.34 -2.20
CA ILE A 92 3.13 -10.17 -0.74
C ILE A 92 1.81 -9.65 -0.22
N GLN A 93 1.43 -10.11 0.98
CA GLN A 93 0.31 -9.58 1.74
C GLN A 93 0.80 -9.06 3.09
N PHE A 94 0.32 -7.88 3.47
CA PHE A 94 0.64 -7.25 4.74
C PHE A 94 -0.55 -6.47 5.29
N SER A 95 -0.67 -6.38 6.60
CA SER A 95 -1.57 -5.42 7.22
C SER A 95 -0.88 -4.07 7.37
N LEU A 96 -1.63 -2.98 7.19
CA LEU A 96 -1.16 -1.61 7.34
C LEU A 96 -2.07 -0.85 8.29
N SER A 97 -1.49 -0.19 9.29
CA SER A 97 -2.18 0.79 10.12
C SER A 97 -1.72 2.20 9.75
N GLN A 98 -2.64 3.00 9.20
CA GLN A 98 -2.36 4.34 8.69
C GLN A 98 -3.25 5.37 9.39
N LEU A 99 -2.66 6.43 9.92
CA LEU A 99 -3.39 7.55 10.50
C LEU A 99 -3.48 8.69 9.48
N TYR A 100 -4.66 8.89 8.91
CA TYR A 100 -4.94 9.98 8.00
C TYR A 100 -5.50 11.19 8.76
N LYS A 101 -5.06 12.39 8.37
CA LYS A 101 -5.64 13.65 8.84
C LYS A 101 -6.26 14.39 7.67
N LEU A 102 -7.59 14.50 7.66
CA LEU A 102 -8.33 15.26 6.66
C LEU A 102 -8.02 16.76 6.78
N LYS A 103 -8.01 17.49 5.67
CA LYS A 103 -7.91 18.95 5.70
C LYS A 103 -9.21 19.59 6.19
N LEU A 104 -10.35 19.14 5.66
CA LEU A 104 -11.66 19.73 5.88
C LEU A 104 -12.76 18.66 5.87
N PRO A 105 -13.54 18.50 6.96
CA PRO A 105 -13.25 19.02 8.29
C PRO A 105 -11.93 18.43 8.83
N PRO A 106 -11.20 19.15 9.71
CA PRO A 106 -9.91 18.70 10.23
C PRO A 106 -10.10 17.58 11.27
N THR A 107 -10.21 16.35 10.79
CA THR A 107 -10.40 15.14 11.61
C THR A 107 -9.33 14.11 11.31
N GLU A 108 -9.05 13.27 12.31
CA GLU A 108 -8.12 12.16 12.17
C GLU A 108 -8.88 10.83 12.09
N LYS A 109 -8.38 9.93 11.24
CA LYS A 109 -8.94 8.59 11.07
C LYS A 109 -7.81 7.57 11.01
N LEU A 110 -7.78 6.68 12.00
CA LEU A 110 -6.95 5.48 11.94
C LEU A 110 -7.65 4.44 11.05
N VAL A 111 -6.93 3.98 10.03
CA VAL A 111 -7.43 2.98 9.08
C VAL A 111 -6.50 1.78 9.13
N ASN A 112 -7.07 0.60 9.38
CA ASN A 112 -6.38 -0.66 9.30
C ASN A 112 -6.78 -1.35 7.98
N SER A 113 -5.80 -1.71 7.17
CA SER A 113 -6.00 -2.27 5.84
C SER A 113 -5.29 -3.60 5.71
N LEU A 114 -5.85 -4.51 4.91
CA LEU A 114 -5.16 -5.68 4.39
C LEU A 114 -4.74 -5.35 2.95
N ILE A 115 -3.43 -5.27 2.70
CA ILE A 115 -2.86 -4.92 1.39
C ILE A 115 -2.25 -6.18 0.79
N THR A 116 -2.59 -6.47 -0.45
CA THR A 116 -1.95 -7.50 -1.26
C THR A 116 -1.32 -6.82 -2.46
N LEU A 117 -0.03 -7.04 -2.68
CA LEU A 117 0.67 -6.65 -3.89
C LEU A 117 0.87 -7.90 -4.72
N HIS A 118 0.19 -7.99 -5.85
CA HIS A 118 0.43 -9.01 -6.84
C HIS A 118 1.58 -8.56 -7.73
N VAL A 119 2.65 -9.36 -7.76
CA VAL A 119 3.88 -9.04 -8.49
C VAL A 119 4.07 -10.05 -9.60
N ASP A 120 4.32 -9.54 -10.81
CA ASP A 120 4.71 -10.37 -11.96
C ASP A 120 6.16 -10.85 -11.79
N PRO A 121 6.40 -12.18 -11.73
CA PRO A 121 7.74 -12.72 -11.52
C PRO A 121 8.72 -12.47 -12.67
N SER A 122 8.23 -12.17 -13.88
CA SER A 122 9.10 -11.91 -15.04
C SER A 122 9.67 -10.50 -15.05
N SER A 123 8.90 -9.52 -14.57
CA SER A 123 9.25 -8.10 -14.57
C SER A 123 9.57 -7.55 -13.18
N ASN A 124 9.19 -8.27 -12.12
CA ASN A 124 9.24 -7.83 -10.74
C ASN A 124 8.43 -6.53 -10.49
N LEU A 125 7.37 -6.33 -11.27
CA LEU A 125 6.47 -5.18 -11.16
C LEU A 125 5.13 -5.57 -10.52
N ILE A 126 4.57 -4.65 -9.75
CA ILE A 126 3.21 -4.74 -9.20
C ILE A 126 2.23 -4.64 -10.36
N VAL A 127 1.33 -5.62 -10.46
CA VAL A 127 0.25 -5.65 -11.44
C VAL A 127 -1.12 -5.41 -10.82
N LYS A 128 -1.27 -5.63 -9.51
CA LYS A 128 -2.53 -5.43 -8.77
C LYS A 128 -2.29 -5.19 -7.28
#